data_AF-A0A1B6AI35-F1
#
_entry.id   AF-A0A1B6AI35-F1
#
_cell.length_a   1.000
_cell.length_b   1.000
_cell.length_c   1.000
_cell.angle_alpha   90.00
_cell.angle_beta   90.00
_cell.angle_gamma   90.00
#
_symmetry.space_group_name_H-M   'P 1'
#
loop_
_entity.id
_entity.type
_entity.pdbx_description
1 polymer ?
#
loop_
_entity_poly.entity_id
_entity_poly.type
_entity_poly.pdbx_seq_one_letter_code
_entity_poly.pdbx_strand_id
1 'polypeptide(L)'
;MLPQSGGDLGRRLTHAVETVFSWRAGPLVVLGTDAPTLTGDHLTAAFAALEGGSDVVLGPAFDGGYYLIGMRAPHTGLFGIDPALWSTEKVLTATLALAERKRLSTQLLSPLRDLDTPDDAAALLDDPRLPADIAALLRKERPVKVSIIMPVLNEEATVRTSLSRLCRDFPDCELVVDGGSTDATVESASPHATVLHSARGRARQMNTGARHCTGEVLWFVHADTEIAPAALAQIRAVLAAPDVVGGAV
;
A
#
# COMPACT_ATOMS: atom_id res chain seq x y z
N MET A 1 12.22 -14.70 -12.78
CA MET A 1 10.78 -14.59 -12.49
C MET A 1 10.01 -15.32 -13.58
N LEU A 2 8.98 -16.09 -13.20
CA LEU A 2 8.09 -16.79 -14.14
C LEU A 2 6.76 -16.02 -14.23
N PRO A 3 6.36 -15.49 -15.40
CA PRO A 3 5.08 -14.83 -15.54
C PRO A 3 3.93 -15.84 -15.38
N GLN A 4 2.85 -15.44 -14.70
CA GLN A 4 1.66 -16.27 -14.62
C GLN A 4 1.00 -16.39 -16.01
N SER A 5 0.63 -17.60 -16.40
CA SER A 5 0.01 -17.85 -17.71
C SER A 5 -1.20 -18.80 -17.56
N GLY A 6 -2.29 -18.52 -18.28
CA GLY A 6 -3.54 -19.26 -18.16
C GLY A 6 -4.76 -18.34 -17.97
N GLY A 7 -5.92 -18.83 -18.43
CA GLY A 7 -7.17 -18.07 -18.45
C GLY A 7 -7.82 -17.85 -17.08
N ASP A 8 -7.54 -18.74 -16.12
CA ASP A 8 -8.06 -18.69 -14.75
C ASP A 8 -6.94 -19.01 -13.74
N LEU A 9 -7.22 -18.81 -12.44
CA LEU A 9 -6.24 -19.01 -11.37
C LEU A 9 -5.74 -20.47 -11.32
N GLY A 10 -6.63 -21.44 -11.48
CA GLY A 10 -6.27 -22.86 -11.47
C GLY A 10 -5.28 -23.23 -12.58
N ARG A 11 -5.47 -22.70 -13.79
CA ARG A 11 -4.54 -22.87 -14.91
C ARG A 11 -3.20 -22.20 -14.67
N ARG A 12 -3.19 -21.00 -14.06
CA ARG A 12 -1.96 -20.29 -13.69
C ARG A 12 -1.15 -21.07 -12.66
N LEU A 13 -1.81 -21.59 -11.64
CA LEU A 13 -1.20 -22.44 -10.62
C LEU A 13 -0.67 -23.74 -11.23
N THR A 14 -1.46 -24.39 -12.09
CA THR A 14 -1.07 -25.60 -12.83
C THR A 14 0.23 -25.37 -13.61
N HIS A 15 0.26 -24.32 -14.44
CA HIS A 15 1.43 -24.01 -15.25
C HIS A 15 2.67 -23.68 -14.40
N ALA A 16 2.51 -22.91 -13.34
CA ALA A 16 3.61 -22.55 -12.45
C ALA A 16 4.20 -23.81 -11.77
N VAL A 17 3.34 -24.67 -11.23
CA VAL A 17 3.74 -25.91 -10.55
C VAL A 17 4.44 -26.86 -11.51
N GLU A 18 3.84 -27.16 -12.67
CA GLU A 18 4.45 -28.03 -13.69
C GLU A 18 5.80 -27.51 -14.16
N THR A 19 5.90 -26.20 -14.39
CA THR A 19 7.15 -25.59 -14.85
C THR A 19 8.25 -25.73 -13.80
N VAL A 20 7.97 -25.44 -12.52
CA VAL A 20 8.98 -25.58 -11.47
C VAL A 20 9.40 -27.04 -11.26
N PHE A 21 8.44 -27.98 -11.30
CA PHE A 21 8.75 -29.41 -11.24
C PHE A 21 9.56 -29.92 -12.44
N SER A 22 9.44 -29.27 -13.61
CA SER A 22 10.30 -29.58 -14.77
C SER A 22 11.76 -29.19 -14.55
N TRP A 23 12.04 -28.26 -13.64
CA TRP A 23 13.39 -27.79 -13.33
C TRP A 23 14.03 -28.56 -12.17
N ARG A 24 13.23 -28.93 -11.17
CA ARG A 24 13.71 -29.65 -9.98
C ARG A 24 12.63 -30.54 -9.38
N ALA A 25 13.06 -31.69 -8.87
CA ALA A 25 12.25 -32.49 -7.97
C ALA A 25 12.26 -31.92 -6.55
N GLY A 26 11.32 -32.37 -5.73
CA GLY A 26 11.22 -32.05 -4.31
C GLY A 26 9.98 -31.25 -3.96
N PRO A 27 9.75 -31.00 -2.66
CA PRO A 27 8.60 -30.24 -2.23
C PRO A 27 8.63 -28.83 -2.83
N LEU A 28 7.48 -28.43 -3.38
CA LEU A 28 7.20 -27.09 -3.87
C LEU A 28 6.13 -26.48 -2.96
N VAL A 29 6.31 -25.22 -2.60
CA VAL A 29 5.29 -24.43 -1.89
C VAL A 29 4.92 -23.25 -2.76
N VAL A 30 3.61 -23.05 -2.96
CA VAL A 30 3.03 -21.87 -3.58
C VAL A 30 2.32 -21.07 -2.49
N LEU A 31 2.58 -19.77 -2.45
CA LEU A 31 2.07 -18.86 -1.42
C LEU A 31 1.39 -17.65 -2.05
N GLY A 32 0.30 -17.21 -1.42
CA GLY A 32 -0.31 -15.90 -1.63
C GLY A 32 0.56 -14.79 -1.02
N THR A 33 0.28 -13.55 -1.42
CA THR A 33 1.01 -12.35 -0.96
C THR A 33 0.20 -11.45 -0.03
N ASP A 34 -1.01 -11.89 0.30
CA ASP A 34 -2.09 -11.19 0.99
C ASP A 34 -2.23 -11.59 2.46
N ALA A 35 -1.45 -12.56 2.96
CA ALA A 35 -1.42 -12.96 4.36
C ALA A 35 -0.21 -12.31 5.11
N PRO A 36 -0.34 -11.09 5.67
CA PRO A 36 0.79 -10.35 6.25
C PRO A 36 1.34 -10.98 7.53
N THR A 37 0.60 -11.89 8.16
CA THR A 37 1.03 -12.64 9.35
C THR A 37 1.68 -13.98 9.01
N LEU A 38 1.92 -14.27 7.72
CA LEU A 38 2.70 -15.41 7.30
C LEU A 38 4.16 -15.25 7.76
N THR A 39 4.65 -16.23 8.49
CA THR A 39 6.01 -16.25 9.05
C THR A 39 6.83 -17.42 8.51
N GLY A 40 8.14 -17.38 8.75
CA GLY A 40 9.04 -18.49 8.44
C GLY A 40 8.66 -19.82 9.14
N ASP A 41 7.97 -19.75 10.29
CA ASP A 41 7.51 -20.96 11.00
C ASP A 41 6.45 -21.72 10.19
N HIS A 42 5.57 -21.00 9.48
CA HIS A 42 4.57 -21.62 8.61
C HIS A 42 5.23 -22.32 7.42
N LEU A 43 6.24 -21.69 6.81
CA LEU A 43 7.00 -22.30 5.72
C LEU A 43 7.78 -23.52 6.21
N THR A 44 8.40 -23.43 7.39
CA THR A 44 9.12 -24.54 8.00
C THR A 44 8.19 -25.72 8.29
N ALA A 45 7.00 -25.45 8.86
CA ALA A 45 5.98 -26.47 9.09
C ALA A 45 5.48 -27.10 7.79
N ALA A 46 5.31 -26.30 6.73
CA ALA A 46 4.90 -26.80 5.41
C ALA A 46 5.92 -27.79 4.83
N PHE A 47 7.20 -27.42 4.81
CA PHE A 47 8.25 -28.30 4.30
C PHE A 47 8.43 -29.54 5.17
N ALA A 48 8.42 -29.39 6.50
CA ALA A 48 8.53 -30.52 7.41
C ALA A 48 7.41 -31.55 7.23
N ALA A 49 6.18 -31.11 6.99
CA ALA A 49 5.04 -31.99 6.69
C ALA A 49 5.21 -32.74 5.35
N LEU A 50 5.66 -32.05 4.30
CA LEU A 50 5.90 -32.67 2.98
C LEU A 50 7.04 -33.70 3.03
N GLU A 51 8.14 -33.34 3.71
CA GLU A 51 9.29 -34.22 3.94
C GLU A 51 8.93 -35.40 4.86
N GLY A 52 8.03 -35.18 5.81
CA GLY A 52 7.53 -36.18 6.76
C GLY A 52 6.54 -37.18 6.16
N GLY A 53 6.08 -36.99 4.92
CA GLY A 53 5.26 -37.99 4.23
C GLY A 53 3.95 -37.47 3.65
N SER A 54 3.53 -36.24 3.91
CA SER A 54 2.33 -35.67 3.29
C SER A 54 2.51 -35.43 1.78
N ASP A 55 1.49 -35.76 0.99
CA ASP A 55 1.47 -35.45 -0.46
C ASP A 55 1.21 -33.96 -0.70
N VAL A 56 0.31 -33.39 0.13
CA VAL A 56 -0.18 -32.02 0.02
C VAL A 56 -0.24 -31.39 1.40
N VAL A 57 0.14 -30.12 1.48
CA VAL A 57 -0.04 -29.28 2.67
C VAL A 57 -0.83 -28.05 2.28
N LEU A 58 -1.81 -27.64 3.08
CA LEU A 58 -2.60 -26.44 2.84
C LEU A 58 -2.54 -25.53 4.06
N GLY A 59 -2.33 -24.24 3.83
CA GLY A 59 -2.49 -23.20 4.84
C GLY A 59 -3.86 -22.55 4.68
N PRO A 60 -4.85 -22.85 5.53
CA PRO A 60 -6.20 -22.30 5.40
C PRO A 60 -6.21 -20.77 5.58
N ALA A 61 -7.00 -20.07 4.77
CA ALA A 61 -7.35 -18.68 5.01
C ALA A 61 -8.73 -18.60 5.68
N PHE A 62 -8.98 -17.55 6.47
CA PHE A 62 -10.26 -17.40 7.19
C PHE A 62 -11.46 -17.13 6.26
N ASP A 63 -11.21 -16.66 5.04
CA ASP A 63 -12.20 -16.44 3.99
C ASP A 63 -12.73 -17.75 3.37
N GLY A 64 -12.11 -18.91 3.67
CA GLY A 64 -12.45 -20.23 3.10
C GLY A 64 -11.57 -20.66 1.91
N GLY A 65 -10.60 -19.85 1.54
CA GLY A 65 -9.50 -20.17 0.64
C GLY A 65 -8.29 -20.78 1.34
N TYR A 66 -7.12 -20.61 0.72
CA TYR A 66 -5.83 -20.97 1.31
C TYR A 66 -4.76 -19.96 0.91
N TYR A 67 -3.95 -19.53 1.88
CA TYR A 67 -2.80 -18.65 1.63
C TYR A 67 -1.58 -19.44 1.15
N LEU A 68 -1.60 -20.78 1.29
CA LEU A 68 -0.47 -21.65 0.94
C LEU A 68 -0.96 -23.01 0.46
N ILE A 69 -0.34 -23.52 -0.60
CA ILE A 69 -0.42 -24.92 -0.99
C ILE A 69 0.99 -25.49 -1.27
N GLY A 70 1.34 -26.53 -0.52
CA GLY A 70 2.56 -27.30 -0.66
C GLY A 70 2.29 -28.64 -1.32
N MET A 71 3.18 -29.10 -2.20
CA MET A 71 3.06 -30.38 -2.89
C MET A 71 4.42 -31.07 -2.99
N ARG A 72 4.46 -32.39 -2.76
CA ARG A 72 5.68 -33.20 -2.93
C ARG A 72 5.95 -33.59 -4.39
N ALA A 73 4.90 -33.71 -5.18
CA ALA A 73 4.91 -34.04 -6.60
C ALA A 73 3.92 -33.11 -7.34
N PRO A 74 3.95 -33.00 -8.69
CA PRO A 74 3.07 -32.10 -9.43
C PRO A 74 1.61 -32.61 -9.44
N HIS A 75 0.92 -32.54 -8.31
CA HIS A 75 -0.48 -32.89 -8.16
C HIS A 75 -1.40 -31.78 -8.70
N THR A 76 -1.11 -31.25 -9.89
CA THR A 76 -1.83 -30.13 -10.52
C THR A 76 -3.30 -30.42 -10.78
N GLY A 77 -3.68 -31.70 -10.82
CA GLY A 77 -5.07 -32.12 -10.82
C GLY A 77 -5.90 -31.61 -9.63
N LEU A 78 -5.27 -31.08 -8.57
CA LEU A 78 -5.96 -30.40 -7.45
C LEU A 78 -6.48 -29.00 -7.82
N PHE A 79 -5.90 -28.36 -8.83
CA PHE A 79 -6.37 -27.08 -9.36
C PHE A 79 -7.52 -27.24 -10.36
N GLY A 80 -7.94 -28.47 -10.65
CA GLY A 80 -9.07 -28.80 -11.51
C GLY A 80 -10.43 -28.72 -10.81
N ILE A 81 -10.58 -27.89 -9.77
CA ILE A 81 -11.88 -27.57 -9.19
C ILE A 81 -12.73 -26.77 -10.20
N ASP A 82 -14.03 -26.70 -9.98
CA ASP A 82 -14.93 -25.90 -10.83
C ASP A 82 -14.41 -24.45 -10.89
N PRO A 83 -14.18 -23.89 -12.09
CA PRO A 83 -13.69 -22.53 -12.24
C PRO A 83 -14.52 -21.47 -11.52
N ALA A 84 -15.83 -21.70 -11.35
CA ALA A 84 -16.73 -20.80 -10.63
C ALA A 84 -16.51 -20.79 -9.11
N LEU A 85 -15.77 -21.76 -8.57
CA LEU A 85 -15.42 -21.80 -7.15
C LEU A 85 -14.16 -21.00 -6.84
N TRP A 86 -13.31 -20.69 -7.82
CA TRP A 86 -12.15 -19.83 -7.57
C TRP A 86 -12.59 -18.46 -7.04
N SER A 87 -11.84 -17.92 -6.08
CA SER A 87 -12.16 -16.68 -5.39
C SER A 87 -13.48 -16.75 -4.60
N THR A 88 -13.79 -17.91 -4.00
CA THR A 88 -14.92 -18.09 -3.09
C THR A 88 -14.47 -18.82 -1.82
N GLU A 89 -15.29 -18.74 -0.77
CA GLU A 89 -15.10 -19.45 0.51
C GLU A 89 -15.09 -21.00 0.40
N LYS A 90 -15.35 -21.54 -0.79
CA LYS A 90 -15.44 -22.99 -1.03
C LYS A 90 -14.17 -23.58 -1.61
N VAL A 91 -13.17 -22.77 -1.93
CA VAL A 91 -11.93 -23.21 -2.58
C VAL A 91 -11.21 -24.28 -1.75
N LEU A 92 -11.02 -24.05 -0.45
CA LEU A 92 -10.32 -25.01 0.43
C LEU A 92 -11.07 -26.34 0.49
N THR A 93 -12.37 -26.29 0.75
CA THR A 93 -13.23 -27.48 0.87
C THR A 93 -13.24 -28.29 -0.44
N ALA A 94 -13.38 -27.62 -1.58
CA ALA A 94 -13.36 -28.27 -2.89
C ALA A 94 -12.00 -28.92 -3.20
N THR A 95 -10.91 -28.25 -2.83
CA THR A 95 -9.53 -28.75 -3.01
C THR A 95 -9.28 -29.98 -2.15
N LEU A 96 -9.68 -29.96 -0.88
CA LEU A 96 -9.56 -31.10 0.03
C LEU A 96 -10.39 -32.30 -0.45
N ALA A 97 -11.63 -32.08 -0.90
CA ALA A 97 -12.47 -33.14 -1.47
C ALA A 97 -11.87 -33.73 -2.76
N LEU A 98 -11.11 -32.96 -3.53
CA LEU A 98 -10.40 -33.45 -4.71
C LEU A 98 -9.15 -34.25 -4.33
N ALA A 99 -8.43 -33.82 -3.28
CA ALA A 99 -7.29 -34.56 -2.73
C ALA A 99 -7.72 -35.92 -2.17
N GLU A 100 -8.82 -35.97 -1.42
CA GLU A 100 -9.39 -37.21 -0.88
C GLU A 100 -9.79 -38.18 -2.00
N ARG A 101 -10.49 -37.70 -3.05
CA ARG A 101 -10.85 -38.51 -4.23
C ARG A 101 -9.62 -39.08 -4.95
N LYS A 102 -8.50 -38.35 -4.93
CA LYS A 102 -7.21 -38.78 -5.49
C LYS A 102 -6.38 -39.62 -4.52
N ARG A 103 -6.88 -39.88 -3.31
CA ARG A 103 -6.19 -40.63 -2.23
C ARG A 103 -4.85 -40.01 -1.84
N LEU A 104 -4.77 -38.69 -1.87
CA LEU A 104 -3.60 -37.94 -1.44
C LEU A 104 -3.70 -37.64 0.06
N SER A 105 -2.60 -37.83 0.77
CA SER A 105 -2.48 -37.42 2.17
C SER A 105 -2.36 -35.89 2.26
N THR A 106 -3.21 -35.28 3.09
CA THR A 106 -3.27 -33.83 3.29
C THR A 106 -2.96 -33.47 4.73
N GLN A 107 -2.17 -32.41 4.95
CA GLN A 107 -2.01 -31.78 6.26
C GLN A 107 -2.41 -30.30 6.19
N LEU A 108 -3.10 -29.82 7.22
CA LEU A 108 -3.47 -28.42 7.35
C LEU A 108 -2.51 -27.72 8.32
N LEU A 109 -2.05 -26.53 7.94
CA LEU A 109 -1.32 -25.62 8.82
C LEU A 109 -2.31 -24.78 9.65
N SER A 110 -1.76 -23.97 10.56
CA SER A 110 -2.55 -22.97 11.27
C SER A 110 -3.20 -21.98 10.28
N PRO A 111 -4.49 -21.64 10.49
CA PRO A 111 -5.17 -20.67 9.64
C PRO A 111 -4.60 -19.26 9.82
N LEU A 112 -4.56 -18.50 8.73
CA LEU A 112 -4.16 -17.09 8.72
C LEU A 112 -5.28 -16.22 8.12
N ARG A 113 -5.18 -14.91 8.38
CA ARG A 113 -6.05 -13.90 7.79
C ARG A 113 -5.36 -13.25 6.61
N ASP A 114 -6.07 -13.24 5.50
CA ASP A 114 -5.83 -12.47 4.29
C ASP A 114 -6.33 -11.03 4.45
N LEU A 115 -5.63 -10.10 3.80
CA LEU A 115 -5.96 -8.68 3.80
C LEU A 115 -6.75 -8.31 2.54
N ASP A 116 -8.06 -8.58 2.54
CA ASP A 116 -8.95 -8.25 1.43
C ASP A 116 -9.89 -7.07 1.72
N THR A 117 -10.35 -6.96 2.97
CA THR A 117 -11.35 -5.98 3.38
C THR A 117 -10.85 -5.04 4.49
N PRO A 118 -11.52 -3.88 4.70
CA PRO A 118 -11.24 -3.04 5.87
C PRO A 118 -11.42 -3.76 7.22
N ASP A 119 -12.36 -4.71 7.30
CA ASP A 119 -12.58 -5.50 8.51
C ASP A 119 -11.40 -6.44 8.77
N ASP A 120 -10.77 -6.97 7.71
CA ASP A 120 -9.54 -7.76 7.85
C ASP A 120 -8.38 -6.91 8.36
N ALA A 121 -8.24 -5.69 7.83
CA ALA A 121 -7.25 -4.74 8.32
C ALA A 121 -7.43 -4.45 9.81
N ALA A 122 -8.67 -4.22 10.27
CA ALA A 122 -8.98 -4.00 11.67
C ALA A 122 -8.63 -5.23 12.53
N ALA A 123 -9.03 -6.42 12.09
CA ALA A 123 -8.74 -7.66 12.81
C ALA A 123 -7.24 -8.00 12.85
N LEU A 124 -6.49 -7.66 11.79
CA LEU A 124 -5.04 -7.86 11.73
C LEU A 124 -4.29 -6.97 12.72
N LEU A 125 -4.79 -5.77 13.02
CA LEU A 125 -4.16 -4.88 14.00
C LEU A 125 -4.14 -5.44 15.43
N ASP A 126 -5.02 -6.41 15.72
CA ASP A 126 -5.06 -7.14 16.99
C ASP A 126 -4.20 -8.42 16.97
N ASP A 127 -3.67 -8.84 15.81
CA ASP A 127 -2.81 -10.03 15.71
C ASP A 127 -1.36 -9.68 16.14
N PRO A 128 -0.84 -10.29 17.21
CA PRO A 128 0.52 -10.00 17.69
C PRO A 128 1.63 -10.41 16.71
N ARG A 129 1.30 -11.20 15.67
CA ARG A 129 2.23 -11.61 14.63
C ARG A 129 2.34 -10.58 13.50
N LEU A 130 1.48 -9.56 13.46
CA LEU A 130 1.50 -8.55 12.41
C LEU A 130 2.81 -7.74 12.46
N PRO A 131 3.58 -7.66 11.36
CA PRO A 131 4.78 -6.83 11.32
C PRO A 131 4.49 -5.36 11.63
N ALA A 132 5.36 -4.72 12.41
CA ALA A 132 5.14 -3.36 12.92
C ALA A 132 5.04 -2.29 11.82
N ASP A 133 5.76 -2.47 10.72
CA ASP A 133 5.70 -1.62 9.53
C ASP A 133 4.37 -1.77 8.79
N ILE A 134 3.84 -2.99 8.66
CA ILE A 134 2.51 -3.24 8.11
C ILE A 134 1.44 -2.65 9.05
N ALA A 135 1.56 -2.85 10.37
CA ALA A 135 0.64 -2.27 11.35
C ALA A 135 0.60 -0.73 11.26
N ALA A 136 1.74 -0.07 11.11
CA ALA A 136 1.82 1.38 10.93
C ALA A 136 1.14 1.84 9.62
N LEU A 137 1.27 1.07 8.53
CA LEU A 137 0.57 1.33 7.28
C LEU A 137 -0.95 1.17 7.43
N LEU A 138 -1.41 0.10 8.08
CA LEU A 138 -2.83 -0.17 8.30
C LEU A 138 -3.49 0.87 9.22
N ARG A 139 -2.77 1.35 10.24
CA ARG A 139 -3.25 2.43 11.11
C ARG A 139 -3.28 3.80 10.42
N LYS A 140 -2.80 3.91 9.18
CA LYS A 140 -2.54 5.19 8.49
C LYS A 140 -1.68 6.12 9.35
N GLU A 141 -0.73 5.57 10.12
CA GLU A 141 0.18 6.35 10.97
C GLU A 141 1.23 7.13 10.16
N ARG A 142 1.22 7.02 8.83
CA ARG A 142 1.96 7.95 7.98
C ARG A 142 1.21 9.27 7.90
N PRO A 143 1.77 10.38 8.41
CA PRO A 143 1.10 11.66 8.33
C PRO A 143 0.92 12.04 6.86
N VAL A 144 -0.32 12.43 6.50
CA VAL A 144 -0.66 12.91 5.15
C VAL A 144 0.36 13.95 4.71
N LYS A 145 0.97 13.72 3.54
CA LYS A 145 1.98 14.63 3.00
C LYS A 145 1.28 15.88 2.47
N VAL A 146 1.58 17.03 3.05
CA VAL A 146 1.03 18.33 2.63
C VAL A 146 2.09 19.08 1.82
N SER A 147 1.70 19.74 0.74
CA SER A 147 2.55 20.68 0.00
C SER A 147 1.99 22.09 0.13
N ILE A 148 2.82 23.02 0.62
CA ILE A 148 2.43 24.43 0.76
C ILE A 148 2.76 25.18 -0.53
N ILE A 149 1.78 25.91 -1.07
CA ILE A 149 1.92 26.70 -2.29
C ILE A 149 1.61 28.17 -1.97
N MET A 150 2.59 29.05 -2.17
CA MET A 150 2.45 30.48 -1.93
C MET A 150 2.50 31.27 -3.24
N PRO A 151 1.37 31.68 -3.84
CA PRO A 151 1.38 32.58 -4.99
C PRO A 151 1.79 33.98 -4.54
N VAL A 152 2.83 34.55 -5.15
CA VAL A 152 3.36 35.89 -4.83
C VAL A 152 3.46 36.78 -6.07
N LEU A 153 3.25 38.08 -5.89
CA LEU A 153 3.49 39.10 -6.91
C LEU A 153 3.75 40.43 -6.23
N ASN A 154 5.01 40.88 -6.24
CA ASN A 154 5.45 42.11 -5.59
C ASN A 154 5.11 42.15 -4.08
N GLU A 155 5.54 41.12 -3.35
CA GLU A 155 5.31 40.89 -1.92
C GLU A 155 6.61 41.04 -1.10
N GLU A 156 7.56 41.88 -1.53
CA GLU A 156 8.88 42.00 -0.88
C GLU A 156 8.81 42.33 0.62
N ALA A 157 7.76 43.04 1.03
CA ALA A 157 7.55 43.47 2.41
C ALA A 157 7.16 42.32 3.36
N THR A 158 6.53 41.26 2.85
CA THR A 158 5.89 40.22 3.67
C THR A 158 6.52 38.86 3.44
N VAL A 159 6.91 38.54 2.20
CA VAL A 159 7.31 37.20 1.77
C VAL A 159 8.41 36.60 2.64
N ARG A 160 9.48 37.36 2.95
CA ARG A 160 10.61 36.84 3.73
C ARG A 160 10.18 36.37 5.12
N THR A 161 9.41 37.21 5.81
CA THR A 161 8.98 36.94 7.19
C THR A 161 8.01 35.76 7.23
N SER A 162 7.11 35.67 6.25
CA SER A 162 6.15 34.58 6.15
C SER A 162 6.84 33.25 5.87
N LEU A 163 7.72 33.18 4.86
CA LEU A 163 8.49 31.97 4.56
C LEU A 163 9.40 31.54 5.73
N SER A 164 10.02 32.50 6.41
CA SER A 164 10.86 32.20 7.58
C SER A 164 10.08 31.53 8.70
N ARG A 165 8.83 31.95 8.93
CA ARG A 165 7.93 31.34 9.92
C ARG A 165 7.45 29.96 9.45
N LEU A 166 7.06 29.84 8.18
CA LEU A 166 6.61 28.57 7.61
C LEU A 166 7.72 27.52 7.64
N CYS A 167 8.95 27.86 7.26
CA CYS A 167 10.09 26.95 7.36
C CYS A 167 10.36 26.47 8.79
N ARG A 168 10.15 27.33 9.78
CA ARG A 168 10.35 27.00 11.19
C ARG A 168 9.24 26.08 11.71
N ASP A 169 7.99 26.43 11.42
CA ASP A 169 6.81 25.76 12.00
C ASP A 169 6.40 24.52 11.18
N PHE A 170 6.72 24.51 9.89
CA PHE A 170 6.39 23.48 8.91
C PHE A 170 7.62 23.17 8.02
N PRO A 171 8.60 22.40 8.53
CA PRO A 171 9.83 22.09 7.80
C PRO A 171 9.60 21.24 6.53
N ASP A 172 8.40 20.66 6.39
CA ASP A 172 7.98 19.85 5.25
C ASP A 172 7.39 20.73 4.14
N CYS A 173 8.26 21.23 3.25
CA CYS A 173 7.98 21.76 1.91
C CYS A 173 7.07 23.00 1.76
N GLU A 174 7.71 24.09 1.32
CA GLU A 174 7.06 25.26 0.71
C GLU A 174 7.55 25.51 -0.72
N LEU A 175 6.60 25.83 -1.60
CA LEU A 175 6.80 26.17 -2.99
C LEU A 175 6.21 27.54 -3.28
N VAL A 176 7.07 28.52 -3.53
CA VAL A 176 6.67 29.88 -3.88
C VAL A 176 6.45 29.97 -5.38
N VAL A 177 5.33 30.53 -5.82
CA VAL A 177 5.03 30.70 -7.24
C VAL A 177 4.91 32.18 -7.58
N ASP A 178 5.97 32.70 -8.16
CA ASP A 178 6.08 34.08 -8.60
C ASP A 178 5.31 34.35 -9.91
N GLY A 179 4.50 35.41 -9.90
CA GLY A 179 3.69 35.85 -11.04
C GLY A 179 4.37 36.88 -11.95
N GLY A 180 5.70 37.02 -11.88
CA GLY A 180 6.45 38.06 -12.56
C GLY A 180 6.66 39.29 -11.68
N SER A 181 7.13 39.10 -10.45
CA SER A 181 7.48 40.21 -9.56
C SER A 181 8.62 41.05 -10.17
N THR A 182 8.55 42.36 -9.93
CA THR A 182 9.52 43.36 -10.40
C THR A 182 10.32 43.98 -9.26
N ASP A 183 10.07 43.54 -8.03
CA ASP A 183 10.70 44.01 -6.79
C ASP A 183 11.59 42.90 -6.19
N ALA A 184 12.01 43.03 -4.93
CA ALA A 184 12.90 42.06 -4.27
C ALA A 184 12.18 40.77 -3.80
N THR A 185 10.96 40.48 -4.23
CA THR A 185 10.17 39.32 -3.79
C THR A 185 10.90 38.00 -4.04
N VAL A 186 11.36 37.76 -5.28
CA VAL A 186 12.00 36.49 -5.66
C VAL A 186 13.32 36.29 -4.92
N GLU A 187 14.14 37.34 -4.86
CA GLU A 187 15.41 37.34 -4.13
C GLU A 187 15.18 37.02 -2.64
N SER A 188 14.17 37.64 -2.04
CA SER A 188 13.81 37.42 -0.63
C SER A 188 13.22 36.03 -0.36
N ALA A 189 12.62 35.39 -1.37
CA ALA A 189 11.99 34.08 -1.23
C ALA A 189 12.94 32.89 -1.39
N SER A 190 13.88 32.98 -2.34
CA SER A 190 14.79 31.88 -2.71
C SER A 190 15.61 31.24 -1.57
N PRO A 191 16.01 31.95 -0.48
CA PRO A 191 16.74 31.31 0.63
C PRO A 191 15.86 30.38 1.48
N HIS A 192 14.54 30.55 1.40
CA HIS A 192 13.59 29.87 2.28
C HIS A 192 12.74 28.82 1.53
N ALA A 193 12.51 29.01 0.23
CA ALA A 193 11.63 28.14 -0.53
C ALA A 193 12.11 27.94 -1.97
N THR A 194 11.59 26.88 -2.61
CA THR A 194 11.75 26.72 -4.06
C THR A 194 10.84 27.73 -4.76
N VAL A 195 11.42 28.56 -5.64
CA VAL A 195 10.65 29.55 -6.42
C VAL A 195 10.38 29.02 -7.82
N LEU A 196 9.11 28.97 -8.21
CA LEU A 196 8.65 28.74 -9.57
C LEU A 196 8.18 30.04 -10.20
N HIS A 197 8.38 30.18 -11.51
CA HIS A 197 7.85 31.31 -12.26
C HIS A 197 6.59 30.89 -13.03
N SER A 198 5.61 31.79 -13.03
CA SER A 198 4.35 31.64 -13.75
C SER A 198 3.95 32.96 -14.40
N ALA A 199 3.07 32.89 -15.40
CA ALA A 199 2.42 34.09 -15.89
C ALA A 199 1.53 34.70 -14.79
N ARG A 200 1.49 36.03 -14.73
CA ARG A 200 0.67 36.78 -13.77
C ARG A 200 -0.76 36.24 -13.69
N GLY A 201 -1.23 36.00 -12.47
CA GLY A 201 -2.61 35.64 -12.18
C GLY A 201 -2.69 34.55 -11.12
N ARG A 202 -3.41 34.83 -10.03
CA ARG A 202 -3.49 33.95 -8.84
C ARG A 202 -3.79 32.49 -9.19
N ALA A 203 -4.82 32.24 -9.99
CA ALA A 203 -5.18 30.88 -10.41
C ALA A 203 -4.06 30.20 -11.23
N ARG A 204 -3.35 30.95 -12.08
CA ARG A 204 -2.24 30.41 -12.87
C ARG A 204 -1.07 30.03 -11.98
N GLN A 205 -0.76 30.86 -11.00
CA GLN A 205 0.28 30.62 -10.01
C GLN A 205 -0.05 29.40 -9.16
N MET A 206 -1.26 29.34 -8.59
CA MET A 206 -1.74 28.18 -7.82
C MET A 206 -1.68 26.87 -8.64
N ASN A 207 -2.17 26.89 -9.89
CA ASN A 207 -2.13 25.73 -10.77
C ASN A 207 -0.70 25.33 -11.18
N THR A 208 0.22 26.29 -11.28
CA THR A 208 1.63 26.01 -11.57
C THR A 208 2.28 25.31 -10.39
N GLY A 209 2.05 25.78 -9.17
CA GLY A 209 2.52 25.13 -7.95
C GLY A 209 1.94 23.71 -7.82
N ALA A 210 0.62 23.57 -7.98
CA ALA A 210 -0.08 22.30 -7.85
C ALA A 210 0.49 21.18 -8.76
N ARG A 211 0.93 21.53 -9.98
CA ARG A 211 1.54 20.56 -10.93
C ARG A 211 2.94 20.08 -10.53
N HIS A 212 3.64 20.81 -9.67
CA HIS A 212 5.00 20.46 -9.21
C HIS A 212 5.00 19.78 -7.84
N CYS A 213 3.91 19.90 -7.08
CA CYS A 213 3.77 19.30 -5.77
C CYS A 213 3.54 17.79 -5.84
N THR A 214 4.06 17.07 -4.85
CA THR A 214 3.87 15.62 -4.67
C THR A 214 3.13 15.27 -3.38
N GLY A 215 2.66 16.28 -2.65
CA GLY A 215 1.81 16.08 -1.49
C GLY A 215 0.44 15.54 -1.90
N GLU A 216 -0.14 14.74 -1.01
CA GLU A 216 -1.52 14.27 -1.10
C GLU A 216 -2.51 15.43 -0.91
N VAL A 217 -2.09 16.46 -0.17
CA VAL A 217 -2.86 17.66 0.11
C VAL A 217 -2.10 18.88 -0.37
N LEU A 218 -2.80 19.78 -1.05
CA LEU A 218 -2.28 21.08 -1.47
C LEU A 218 -2.83 22.16 -0.54
N TRP A 219 -1.95 22.86 0.18
CA TRP A 219 -2.30 23.96 1.04
C TRP A 219 -1.86 25.28 0.43
N PHE A 220 -2.83 26.07 -0.04
CA PHE A 220 -2.55 27.38 -0.61
C PHE A 220 -2.50 28.43 0.48
N VAL A 221 -1.37 29.14 0.58
CA VAL A 221 -1.09 30.12 1.63
C VAL A 221 -0.77 31.47 0.98
N HIS A 222 -1.23 32.57 1.55
CA HIS A 222 -0.87 33.90 1.08
C HIS A 222 0.31 34.49 1.87
N ALA A 223 1.13 35.31 1.22
CA ALA A 223 2.33 35.90 1.82
C ALA A 223 2.03 36.84 3.00
N ASP A 224 0.80 37.33 3.13
CA ASP A 224 0.32 38.21 4.19
C ASP A 224 -0.43 37.46 5.31
N THR A 225 -0.49 36.13 5.27
CA THR A 225 -1.25 35.32 6.23
C THR A 225 -0.37 34.81 7.37
N GLU A 226 -0.81 35.04 8.61
CA GLU A 226 -0.23 34.38 9.79
C GLU A 226 -0.92 33.03 10.04
N ILE A 227 -0.12 31.97 10.12
CA ILE A 227 -0.61 30.61 10.33
C ILE A 227 -0.32 30.17 11.76
N ALA A 228 -1.34 29.68 12.45
CA ALA A 228 -1.17 29.08 13.77
C ALA A 228 -0.31 27.80 13.67
N PRO A 229 0.67 27.58 14.58
CA PRO A 229 1.52 26.37 14.54
C PRO A 229 0.75 25.05 14.56
N ALA A 230 -0.47 25.04 15.11
CA ALA A 230 -1.34 23.87 15.15
C ALA A 230 -2.09 23.57 13.84
N ALA A 231 -2.09 24.50 12.87
CA ALA A 231 -2.93 24.40 11.67
C ALA A 231 -2.64 23.15 10.83
N LEU A 232 -1.36 22.78 10.65
CA LEU A 232 -1.00 21.58 9.88
C LEU A 232 -1.53 20.30 10.55
N ALA A 233 -1.49 20.23 11.88
CA ALA A 233 -2.02 19.09 12.63
C ALA A 233 -3.55 18.99 12.48
N GLN A 234 -4.25 20.13 12.50
CA GLN A 234 -5.69 20.19 12.27
C GLN A 234 -6.07 19.77 10.84
N ILE A 235 -5.34 20.26 9.83
CA ILE A 235 -5.53 19.86 8.42
C ILE A 235 -5.37 18.34 8.28
N ARG A 236 -4.30 17.76 8.84
CA ARG A 236 -4.07 16.31 8.81
C ARG A 236 -5.17 15.52 9.52
N ALA A 237 -5.64 16.00 10.68
CA ALA A 237 -6.70 15.34 11.43
C ALA A 237 -8.04 15.33 10.67
N VAL A 238 -8.40 16.45 10.05
CA VAL A 238 -9.64 16.57 9.28
C VAL A 238 -9.57 15.74 7.99
N LEU A 239 -8.45 15.80 7.26
CA LEU A 239 -8.28 15.07 6.00
C LEU A 239 -7.96 13.57 6.19
N ALA A 240 -7.83 13.10 7.43
CA ALA A 240 -7.83 11.67 7.72
C ALA A 240 -9.22 11.04 7.48
N ALA A 241 -10.28 11.84 7.51
CA ALA A 241 -11.63 11.40 7.18
C ALA A 241 -11.80 11.24 5.66
N PRO A 242 -12.20 10.04 5.16
CA PRO A 242 -12.20 9.72 3.74
C PRO A 242 -13.24 10.50 2.92
N ASP A 243 -14.22 11.12 3.57
CA ASP A 243 -15.28 11.93 2.97
C ASP A 243 -14.91 13.43 2.88
N VAL A 244 -13.76 13.84 3.41
CA VAL A 244 -13.30 15.23 3.37
C VAL A 244 -12.24 15.42 2.30
N VAL A 245 -12.56 16.24 1.29
CA VAL A 245 -11.68 16.50 0.13
C VAL A 245 -11.03 17.89 0.17
N GLY A 246 -11.30 18.69 1.20
CA GLY A 246 -10.72 20.03 1.34
C GLY A 246 -11.39 20.86 2.43
N GLY A 247 -10.89 22.08 2.60
CA GLY A 247 -11.41 23.06 3.56
C GLY A 247 -10.78 24.43 3.35
N ALA A 248 -11.24 25.42 4.12
CA ALA A 248 -10.65 26.75 4.18
C ALA A 248 -10.36 27.08 5.65
N VAL A 249 -9.29 27.84 5.89
CA VAL A 249 -8.90 28.36 7.20
C VAL A 249 -9.04 29.87 7.18
#